data_AF-A0A524DWP0-F1
#
_entry.id   AF-A0A524DWP0-F1
#
_cell.length_a   1.000
_cell.length_b   1.000
_cell.length_c   1.000
_cell.angle_alpha   90.00
_cell.angle_beta   90.00
_cell.angle_gamma   90.00
#
_symmetry.space_group_name_H-M   'P 1'
#
loop_
_entity.id
_entity.type
_entity.pdbx_description
1 polymer ?
#
loop_
_entity_poly.entity_id
_entity_poly.type
_entity_poly.pdbx_seq_one_letter_code
_entity_poly.pdbx_strand_id
1 'polypeptide(L)' 'MVQKKCTRCGWEGDEAELVMVNICPDCSTGHSPLWRLMKKLYDVECPNCSWRSSPDMAKKEPECPRCGDEYLFTLETI' A
#
# COMPACT_ATOMS: atom_id res chain seq x y z
N MET A 1 -7.17 -19.83 5.60
CA MET A 1 -6.84 -18.39 5.75
C MET A 1 -5.63 -18.13 4.86
N VAL A 2 -5.60 -17.03 4.12
CA VAL A 2 -4.49 -16.73 3.20
C VAL A 2 -3.36 -16.11 4.02
N GLN A 3 -2.27 -16.86 4.19
CA GLN A 3 -1.10 -16.39 4.93
C GLN A 3 -0.19 -15.58 3.99
N LYS A 4 0.36 -14.49 4.50
CA LYS A 4 1.28 -13.60 3.78
C LYS A 4 2.63 -13.56 4.45
N LYS A 5 3.68 -13.34 3.66
CA LYS A 5 5.06 -13.14 4.11
C LYS A 5 5.69 -11.90 3.49
N CYS A 6 6.20 -11.00 4.31
CA CYS A 6 6.95 -9.83 3.85
C CYS A 6 8.35 -10.22 3.38
N THR A 7 8.72 -9.79 2.17
CA THR A 7 10.04 -10.11 1.59
C THR A 7 11.19 -9.40 2.29
N ARG A 8 10.93 -8.22 2.86
CA ARG A 8 11.96 -7.37 3.46
C ARG A 8 12.26 -7.69 4.92
N CYS A 9 11.24 -7.84 5.75
CA CYS A 9 11.41 -8.05 7.21
C CYS A 9 11.02 -9.45 7.68
N GLY A 10 10.54 -10.32 6.78
CA GLY A 10 10.15 -11.70 7.11
C GLY A 10 8.91 -11.82 7.98
N TRP A 11 8.11 -10.76 8.14
CA TRP A 11 6.84 -10.84 8.86
C TRP A 11 5.90 -11.85 8.18
N GLU A 12 5.28 -12.72 8.96
CA GLU A 12 4.26 -13.67 8.51
C GLU A 12 2.98 -13.44 9.29
N GLY A 13 1.84 -13.36 8.60
CA GLY A 13 0.54 -13.09 9.22
C GLY A 13 -0.61 -13.30 8.24
N ASP A 14 -1.83 -13.12 8.72
CA ASP A 14 -3.03 -13.20 7.89
C ASP A 14 -3.12 -12.01 6.93
N GLU A 15 -3.70 -12.21 5.74
CA GLU A 15 -3.96 -11.13 4.80
C GLU A 15 -4.83 -10.00 5.40
N ALA A 16 -5.68 -10.32 6.38
CA ALA A 16 -6.49 -9.35 7.10
C ALA A 16 -5.68 -8.40 8.02
N GLU A 17 -4.44 -8.77 8.38
CA GLU A 17 -3.54 -7.96 9.20
C GLU A 17 -2.76 -6.91 8.39
N LEU A 18 -2.85 -6.96 7.06
CA LEU A 18 -2.16 -6.02 6.18
C LEU A 18 -2.72 -4.61 6.31
N VAL A 19 -1.82 -3.63 6.17
CA VAL A 19 -2.23 -2.22 6.13
C VAL A 19 -2.59 -1.85 4.70
N MET A 20 -3.81 -1.37 4.49
CA MET A 20 -4.23 -0.85 3.17
C MET A 20 -3.81 0.60 3.02
N VAL A 21 -2.98 0.89 2.01
CA VAL A 21 -2.52 2.24 1.70
C VAL A 21 -3.14 2.76 0.42
N ASN A 22 -3.36 4.07 0.36
CA ASN A 22 -3.83 4.74 -0.85
C ASN A 22 -2.66 4.95 -1.82
N ILE A 23 -2.85 4.52 -3.06
CA ILE A 23 -1.90 4.71 -4.16
C ILE A 23 -2.56 5.44 -5.32
N CYS A 24 -1.75 6.17 -6.09
CA CYS A 24 -2.20 6.86 -7.29
C CYS A 24 -2.79 5.85 -8.29
N PRO A 25 -4.02 6.05 -8.80
CA PRO A 25 -4.63 5.12 -9.75
C PRO A 25 -3.89 5.08 -11.10
N ASP A 26 -3.22 6.17 -11.47
CA ASP A 26 -2.56 6.34 -12.78
C ASP A 26 -1.12 5.81 -12.79
N CYS A 27 -0.37 6.05 -11.70
CA CYS A 27 1.05 5.72 -11.62
C CYS A 27 1.37 4.62 -10.60
N SER A 28 0.38 4.07 -9.90
CA SER A 28 0.52 3.12 -8.77
C SER A 28 1.50 3.57 -7.69
N THR A 29 1.74 4.88 -7.60
CA THR A 29 2.66 5.50 -6.66
C THR A 29 2.00 5.64 -5.29
N GLY A 30 2.62 5.14 -4.22
CA GLY A 30 2.07 5.32 -2.88
C GLY A 30 2.64 4.44 -1.77
N HIS A 31 3.38 3.38 -2.14
CA HIS A 31 3.92 2.44 -1.16
C HIS A 31 5.17 2.95 -0.44
N SER A 32 6.13 3.48 -1.21
CA SER A 32 7.32 4.10 -0.64
C SER A 32 6.97 5.34 0.18
N PRO A 33 7.50 5.52 1.40
CA PRO A 33 7.34 6.74 2.20
C PRO A 33 7.70 8.03 1.44
N LEU A 34 8.68 7.95 0.52
CA LEU A 34 9.14 9.08 -0.29
C LEU A 34 8.15 9.46 -1.40
N TRP A 35 7.31 8.53 -1.80
CA TRP A 35 6.39 8.67 -2.93
C TRP A 35 4.93 8.43 -2.49
N ARG A 36 4.60 8.68 -1.22
CA ARG A 36 3.21 8.61 -0.76
C ARG A 36 2.38 9.71 -1.38
N LEU A 37 1.09 9.44 -1.56
CA LEU A 37 0.12 10.47 -1.87
C LEU A 37 0.14 11.55 -0.76
N MET A 38 0.34 12.79 -1.16
CA MET A 38 0.40 13.92 -0.24
C MET A 38 -1.00 14.33 0.18
N LYS A 39 -1.26 14.39 1.49
CA LYS A 39 -2.54 14.86 2.02
C LYS A 39 -2.64 16.39 1.91
N LYS A 40 -3.72 16.90 1.31
CA LYS A 40 -4.01 18.33 1.12
C LYS A 40 -5.42 18.65 1.61
N LEU A 41 -5.58 19.15 2.85
CA LEU A 41 -6.89 19.47 3.46
C LEU A 41 -7.91 18.30 3.37
N TYR A 42 -8.62 18.18 2.24
CA TYR A 42 -9.61 17.16 1.92
C TYR A 42 -9.19 16.19 0.79
N ASP A 43 -8.18 16.54 0.02
CA ASP A 43 -7.69 15.77 -1.14
C ASP A 43 -6.39 15.02 -0.82
N VAL A 44 -6.04 14.13 -1.73
CA VAL A 44 -4.71 13.55 -1.89
C VAL A 44 -4.15 13.90 -3.26
N GLU A 45 -2.85 14.16 -3.31
CA GLU A 45 -2.12 14.56 -4.51
C GLU A 45 -0.98 13.58 -4.77
N CYS A 46 -0.87 13.09 -6.01
CA CYS A 46 0.26 12.26 -6.41
C CYS A 46 1.52 13.13 -6.56
N PRO A 47 2.65 12.75 -5.94
CA PRO A 47 3.90 13.51 -6.10
C PRO A 47 4.56 13.31 -7.47
N ASN A 48 4.16 12.27 -8.22
CA ASN A 48 4.79 11.88 -9.48
C ASN A 48 4.04 12.37 -10.73
N CYS A 49 2.72 12.59 -10.64
CA CYS A 49 1.89 13.04 -11.76
C CYS A 49 0.91 14.12 -11.31
N SER A 50 0.05 14.58 -12.23
CA SER A 50 -0.94 15.62 -11.95
C SER A 50 -2.21 15.11 -11.24
N TRP A 51 -2.26 13.85 -10.81
CA TRP A 51 -3.47 13.28 -10.20
C TRP A 51 -3.72 13.89 -8.82
N ARG A 52 -4.93 14.43 -8.63
CA ARG A 52 -5.40 14.96 -7.35
C ARG A 52 -6.90 14.70 -7.22
N SER A 53 -7.29 14.05 -6.15
CA SER A 53 -8.70 13.73 -5.89
C SER A 53 -8.94 13.43 -4.41
N SER A 54 -10.17 13.06 -4.06
CA SER A 54 -10.48 12.60 -2.71
C SER A 54 -9.80 11.24 -2.41
N PRO A 55 -9.46 10.94 -1.14
CA PRO A 55 -8.76 9.70 -0.76
C PRO A 55 -9.50 8.40 -1.14
N ASP A 56 -10.83 8.46 -1.24
CA ASP A 56 -11.70 7.35 -1.67
C ASP A 56 -11.59 7.03 -3.17
N MET A 57 -11.14 7.98 -3.99
CA MET A 57 -10.89 7.78 -5.42
C MET A 57 -9.50 7.18 -5.71
N ALA A 58 -8.65 7.06 -4.69
CA ALA A 58 -7.37 6.39 -4.81
C ALA A 58 -7.55 4.86 -4.88
N LYS A 59 -6.62 4.17 -5.56
CA LYS A 59 -6.52 2.71 -5.43
C LYS A 59 -5.99 2.37 -4.04
N LYS A 60 -6.33 1.19 -3.54
CA LYS A 60 -5.81 0.70 -2.27
C LYS A 60 -5.07 -0.60 -2.48
N GLU A 61 -3.86 -0.66 -1.98
CA GLU A 61 -3.04 -1.87 -2.01
C GLU A 61 -2.51 -2.20 -0.62
N PRO A 62 -2.28 -3.49 -0.33
CA PRO A 62 -1.78 -3.91 0.97
C PRO A 62 -0.27 -3.68 1.10
N GLU A 63 0.17 -3.38 2.32
CA GLU A 63 1.56 -3.32 2.73
C GLU A 63 1.81 -4.16 3.99
N CYS A 64 3.07 -4.56 4.18
CA CYS A 64 3.53 -5.18 5.41
C CYS A 64 3.28 -4.24 6.62
N PRO A 65 2.55 -4.69 7.66
CA PRO A 65 2.23 -3.86 8.82
C PRO A 65 3.47 -3.48 9.66
N ARG A 66 4.60 -4.17 9.48
CA ARG A 66 5.83 -3.92 10.25
C ARG A 66 6.79 -2.94 9.61
N CYS A 67 6.92 -2.96 8.29
CA CYS A 67 7.94 -2.17 7.59
C CYS A 67 7.43 -1.39 6.38
N GLY A 68 6.13 -1.46 6.07
CA GLY A 68 5.51 -0.73 4.95
C GLY A 68 5.97 -1.22 3.57
N ASP A 69 6.43 -2.46 3.48
CA ASP A 69 6.86 -3.07 2.21
C ASP A 69 5.67 -3.60 1.42
N GLU A 70 5.61 -3.29 0.12
CA GLU A 70 4.55 -3.71 -0.81
C GLU A 70 4.72 -5.16 -1.27
N TYR A 71 5.95 -5.69 -1.20
CA TYR A 71 6.27 -7.02 -1.67
C TYR A 71 5.91 -8.07 -0.62
N LEU A 72 4.79 -8.75 -0.88
CA LEU A 72 4.21 -9.77 -0.01
C LEU A 72 4.04 -11.09 -0.79
N PHE A 73 4.62 -12.18 -0.28
CA PHE A 73 4.37 -13.52 -0.80
C PHE A 73 3.12 -14.11 -0.17
N THR A 74 2.31 -14.79 -0.97
CA THR A 74 1.26 -15.67 -0.44
C THR A 74 1.89 -17.03 -0.12
N LEU A 75 1.77 -17.47 1.14
CA LEU A 75 2.15 -18.81 1.53
C LEU A 75 0.94 -19.71 1.31
N GLU A 76 1.02 -20.61 0.34
CA GLU A 76 0.02 -21.67 0.18
C GLU A 76 0.17 -22.63 1.37
N THR A 77 -0.83 -22.68 2.23
CA THR A 77 -0.92 -23.74 3.25
C THR A 77 -1.39 -25.00 2.53
N ILE A 78 -0.45 -25.92 2.26
CA ILE A 78 -0.73 -27.30 1.80
C ILE A 78 -1.26 -28.10 2.97
#